data_AF-A0A3C0KDL1-F1
#
_entry.id   AF-A0A3C0KDL1-F1
#
_cell.length_a   1.000
_cell.length_b   1.000
_cell.length_c   1.000
_cell.angle_alpha   90.00
_cell.angle_beta   90.00
_cell.angle_gamma   90.00
#
_symmetry.space_group_name_H-M   'P 1'
#
loop_
_entity.id
_entity.type
_entity.pdbx_description
1 polymer ?
#
loop_
_entity_poly.entity_id
_entity_poly.type
_entity_poly.pdbx_seq_one_letter_code
_entity_poly.pdbx_strand_id
1 'polypeptide(L)'
;MAIVGHLANEILLLKVAITPQASAAVRIDLSAPVRLASASMSYPHGVCWLTDDVIVVANRQGTACAFRLPPSMPQGLVDLEPAFIFGADDTSHVHTPGSVSTRQLAPNCWEVILCNNYAHQVSQHLIELHPSVRHVADSLLVQRGLEIPDGVAQSADGHWIAVSNHNEHAVRIYRNRPHLGPDSDPDALLVGVNFPHGLRFTPCGRHLVVADAGLPFVHVFDAADGNWSGTYSAPRSFKVVDDAAYWRGRHNPQEGGPKGIDFVPGHPILIVTNHEQPLAFFDLSAFLTPAVPLASPTGDDSNVISLSRHLRAQADQLQETRDAAAGLKTEWLATQKALNEQTDRLVALSTRLDQCQRELDDMR
;
A
#
# COMPACT_ATOMS: atom_id res chain seq x y z
N MET A 1 -15.52 -3.52 7.70
CA MET A 1 -14.59 -2.77 6.83
C MET A 1 -13.84 -1.76 7.69
N ALA A 2 -12.55 -1.56 7.45
CA ALA A 2 -11.70 -0.60 8.15
C ALA A 2 -11.16 0.43 7.15
N ILE A 3 -11.24 1.72 7.49
CA ILE A 3 -10.77 2.83 6.65
C ILE A 3 -9.78 3.64 7.46
N VAL A 4 -8.61 3.92 6.89
CA VAL A 4 -7.56 4.68 7.54
C VAL A 4 -7.82 6.18 7.42
N GLY A 5 -7.94 6.86 8.56
CA GLY A 5 -7.98 8.32 8.68
C GLY A 5 -6.61 8.88 9.03
N HIS A 6 -5.68 8.91 8.08
CA HIS A 6 -4.26 9.23 8.32
C HIS A 6 -4.02 10.59 9.00
N LEU A 7 -4.77 11.64 8.64
CA LEU A 7 -4.67 12.96 9.29
C LEU A 7 -5.32 13.01 10.68
N ALA A 8 -6.27 12.11 10.95
CA ALA A 8 -6.96 12.04 12.22
C ALA A 8 -6.25 11.11 13.23
N ASN A 9 -5.23 10.35 12.80
CA ASN A 9 -4.61 9.27 13.57
C ASN A 9 -5.62 8.24 14.08
N GLU A 10 -6.59 7.89 13.21
CA GLU A 10 -7.70 7.00 13.57
C GLU A 10 -8.01 6.00 12.47
N ILE A 11 -8.71 4.93 12.84
CA ILE A 11 -9.35 3.99 11.91
C ILE A 11 -10.86 4.09 12.06
N LEU A 12 -11.58 4.29 10.96
CA LEU A 12 -13.04 4.18 10.93
C LEU A 12 -13.43 2.74 10.60
N LEU A 13 -14.10 2.07 11.53
CA LEU A 13 -14.78 0.81 11.29
C LEU A 13 -16.23 1.04 10.88
N LEU A 14 -16.65 0.32 9.83
CA LEU A 14 -18.02 0.31 9.34
C LEU A 14 -18.49 -1.13 9.14
N LYS A 15 -19.72 -1.41 9.56
CA LYS A 15 -20.45 -2.60 9.14
C LYS A 15 -20.97 -2.37 7.72
N VAL A 16 -20.72 -3.33 6.85
CA VAL A 16 -21.17 -3.32 5.46
C VAL A 16 -22.16 -4.46 5.27
N ALA A 17 -23.38 -4.14 4.85
CA ALA A 17 -24.37 -5.12 4.45
C ALA A 17 -24.64 -5.00 2.95
N ILE A 18 -24.65 -6.13 2.24
CA ILE A 18 -24.84 -6.18 0.80
C ILE A 18 -26.09 -6.99 0.51
N THR A 19 -27.07 -6.35 -0.13
CA THR A 19 -28.36 -6.96 -0.44
C THR A 19 -28.58 -6.99 -1.95
N PRO A 20 -28.67 -8.18 -2.57
CA PRO A 20 -29.03 -8.29 -3.99
C PRO A 20 -30.37 -7.61 -4.29
N GLN A 21 -30.45 -6.95 -5.44
CA GLN A 21 -31.69 -6.35 -5.95
C GLN A 21 -32.18 -7.12 -7.19
N ALA A 22 -33.41 -6.83 -7.63
CA ALA A 22 -34.05 -7.54 -8.74
C ALA A 22 -33.35 -7.41 -10.11
N SER A 23 -32.41 -6.46 -10.28
CA SER A 23 -31.84 -6.07 -11.58
C SER A 23 -30.31 -6.21 -11.67
N ALA A 24 -29.72 -7.28 -11.12
CA ALA A 24 -28.25 -7.47 -10.96
C ALA A 24 -27.52 -6.36 -10.14
N ALA A 25 -28.24 -5.29 -9.78
CA ALA A 25 -27.78 -4.26 -8.87
C ALA A 25 -27.67 -4.82 -7.45
N VAL A 26 -26.78 -4.21 -6.66
CA VAL A 26 -26.63 -4.49 -5.23
C VAL A 26 -26.88 -3.21 -4.45
N ARG A 27 -27.56 -3.34 -3.30
CA ARG A 27 -27.65 -2.29 -2.31
C ARG A 27 -26.55 -2.49 -1.27
N ILE A 28 -25.78 -1.45 -1.01
CA ILE A 28 -24.72 -1.44 0.00
C ILE A 28 -25.16 -0.51 1.13
N ASP A 29 -25.40 -1.07 2.31
CA ASP A 29 -25.74 -0.31 3.51
C ASP A 29 -24.52 -0.24 4.43
N LEU A 30 -24.10 0.99 4.76
CA LEU A 30 -23.03 1.27 5.72
C LEU A 30 -23.67 1.66 7.05
N SER A 31 -23.25 1.01 8.13
CA SER A 31 -23.85 1.21 9.45
C SER A 31 -22.83 1.01 10.58
N ALA A 32 -23.25 1.35 11.80
CA ALA A 32 -22.46 1.20 13.03
C ALA A 32 -21.04 1.78 12.91
N PRO A 33 -20.90 3.10 12.66
CA PRO A 33 -19.59 3.73 12.61
C PRO A 33 -18.93 3.71 13.98
N VAL A 34 -17.70 3.22 14.02
CA VAL A 34 -16.86 3.22 15.23
C VAL A 34 -15.48 3.75 14.87
N ARG A 35 -15.00 4.74 15.62
CA ARG A 35 -13.67 5.30 15.47
C ARG A 35 -12.74 4.58 16.43
N LEU A 36 -11.62 4.10 15.93
CA LEU A 36 -10.56 3.52 16.72
C LEU A 36 -9.41 4.54 16.80
N ALA A 37 -8.95 4.80 18.01
CA ALA A 37 -7.74 5.55 18.28
C ALA A 37 -6.76 4.70 19.09
N SER A 38 -5.51 5.10 19.12
CA SER A 38 -4.49 4.57 20.02
C SER A 38 -3.36 5.58 20.13
N ALA A 39 -2.72 5.66 21.30
CA ALA A 39 -1.48 6.42 21.46
C ALA A 39 -0.35 5.93 20.53
N SER A 40 -0.44 4.69 20.04
CA SER A 40 0.53 4.10 19.09
C SER A 40 0.23 4.41 17.62
N MET A 41 -0.91 5.04 17.30
CA MET A 41 -1.23 5.46 15.93
C MET A 41 -0.57 6.80 15.60
N SER A 42 0.43 6.75 14.73
CA SER A 42 1.18 7.93 14.28
C SER A 42 1.21 7.98 12.75
N TYR A 43 0.30 8.78 12.19
CA TYR A 43 0.08 8.85 10.74
C TYR A 43 -0.21 7.46 10.15
N PRO A 44 -1.28 6.77 10.61
CA PRO A 44 -1.65 5.45 10.11
C PRO A 44 -1.91 5.56 8.61
N HIS A 45 -1.43 4.59 7.84
CA HIS A 45 -1.45 4.69 6.37
C HIS A 45 -1.92 3.40 5.68
N GLY A 46 -1.65 2.24 6.28
CA GLY A 46 -2.14 0.94 5.81
C GLY A 46 -2.87 0.19 6.92
N VAL A 47 -3.89 -0.58 6.55
CA VAL A 47 -4.59 -1.48 7.48
C VAL A 47 -4.90 -2.80 6.78
N CYS A 48 -4.73 -3.92 7.48
CA CYS A 48 -5.11 -5.23 6.99
C CYS A 48 -5.64 -6.10 8.13
N TRP A 49 -6.59 -6.97 7.84
CA TRP A 49 -7.15 -7.90 8.82
C TRP A 49 -6.23 -9.12 8.93
N LEU A 50 -5.88 -9.52 10.15
CA LEU A 50 -5.38 -10.86 10.42
C LEU A 50 -6.55 -11.83 10.58
N THR A 51 -7.48 -11.50 11.45
CA THR A 51 -8.69 -12.31 11.74
C THR A 51 -9.88 -11.38 11.87
N ASP A 52 -11.08 -11.91 12.07
CA ASP A 52 -12.29 -11.08 12.20
C ASP A 52 -12.24 -10.10 13.39
N ASP A 53 -11.36 -10.32 14.37
CA ASP A 53 -11.18 -9.47 15.55
C ASP A 53 -9.76 -8.90 15.70
N VAL A 54 -8.86 -9.07 14.72
CA VAL A 54 -7.50 -8.53 14.80
C VAL A 54 -7.12 -7.81 13.52
N ILE A 55 -6.71 -6.55 13.64
CA ILE A 55 -6.17 -5.73 12.55
C ILE A 55 -4.70 -5.42 12.77
N VAL A 56 -3.95 -5.29 11.69
CA VAL A 56 -2.60 -4.70 11.69
C VAL A 56 -2.69 -3.33 11.03
N VAL A 57 -2.12 -2.33 11.68
CA VAL A 57 -2.04 -0.95 11.20
C VAL A 57 -0.58 -0.60 10.98
N ALA A 58 -0.25 -0.15 9.77
CA ALA A 58 1.05 0.39 9.40
C ALA A 58 1.04 1.91 9.65
N ASN A 59 1.84 2.37 10.61
CA ASN A 59 1.96 3.79 10.95
C ASN A 59 3.20 4.40 10.28
N ARG A 60 3.00 5.27 9.30
CA ARG A 60 4.09 5.78 8.46
C ARG A 60 5.04 6.71 9.23
N GLN A 61 4.59 7.31 10.33
CA GLN A 61 5.43 8.08 11.26
C GLN A 61 5.67 7.33 12.59
N GLY A 62 5.69 6.00 12.55
CA GLY A 62 5.94 5.17 13.73
C GLY A 62 6.30 3.73 13.34
N THR A 63 5.74 2.79 14.08
CA THR A 63 5.88 1.34 13.88
C THR A 63 4.62 0.74 13.25
N ALA A 64 4.59 -0.57 12.99
CA ALA A 64 3.31 -1.25 12.73
C ALA A 64 2.79 -1.85 14.04
N CYS A 65 1.47 -1.91 14.21
CA CYS A 65 0.85 -2.42 15.43
C CYS A 65 -0.28 -3.39 15.09
N ALA A 66 -0.36 -4.52 15.81
CA ALA A 66 -1.53 -5.38 15.81
C ALA A 66 -2.47 -4.97 16.95
N PHE A 67 -3.75 -4.78 16.65
CA PHE A 67 -4.79 -4.45 17.62
C PHE A 67 -5.84 -5.54 17.63
N ARG A 68 -6.23 -5.98 18.83
CA ARG A 68 -7.40 -6.84 19.02
C ARG A 68 -8.62 -5.97 19.28
N LEU A 69 -9.66 -6.17 18.48
CA LEU A 69 -10.93 -5.50 18.62
C LEU A 69 -11.77 -6.16 19.72
N PRO A 70 -12.51 -5.38 20.52
CA PRO A 70 -13.40 -5.95 21.52
C PRO A 70 -14.52 -6.76 20.82
N PRO A 71 -14.97 -7.89 21.40
CA PRO A 71 -16.02 -8.73 20.82
C PRO A 71 -17.34 -7.98 20.53
N SER A 72 -17.60 -6.94 21.30
CA SER A 72 -18.70 -6.00 21.07
C SER A 72 -18.12 -4.59 20.94
N MET A 73 -18.24 -4.01 19.75
CA MET A 73 -17.78 -2.65 19.51
C MET A 73 -18.72 -1.64 20.18
N PRO A 74 -18.21 -0.73 21.04
CA PRO A 74 -18.96 0.43 21.52
C PRO A 74 -19.35 1.35 20.35
N GLN A 75 -20.38 2.16 20.55
CA GLN A 75 -20.62 3.30 19.65
C GLN A 75 -19.62 4.42 19.94
N GLY A 76 -19.19 5.14 18.91
CA GLY A 76 -18.34 6.33 19.06
C GLY A 76 -16.85 6.01 18.95
N LEU A 77 -16.05 6.56 19.87
CA LEU A 77 -14.59 6.43 19.90
C LEU A 77 -14.18 5.31 20.86
N VAL A 78 -13.27 4.46 20.40
CA VAL A 78 -12.67 3.37 21.17
C VAL A 78 -11.16 3.58 21.17
N ASP A 79 -10.60 3.73 22.35
CA ASP A 79 -9.15 3.76 22.53
C ASP A 79 -8.63 2.34 22.66
N LEU A 80 -7.62 2.00 21.86
CA LEU A 80 -7.05 0.66 21.75
C LEU A 80 -5.60 0.65 22.23
N GLU A 81 -5.27 -0.38 22.98
CA GLU A 81 -3.88 -0.73 23.27
C GLU A 81 -3.37 -1.72 22.21
N PRO A 82 -2.13 -1.56 21.70
CA PRO A 82 -1.56 -2.52 20.78
C PRO A 82 -1.38 -3.86 21.48
N ALA A 83 -1.93 -4.92 20.89
CA ALA A 83 -1.68 -6.29 21.34
C ALA A 83 -0.23 -6.72 21.00
N PHE A 84 0.36 -6.08 20.00
CA PHE A 84 1.75 -6.26 19.60
C PHE A 84 2.23 -5.08 18.76
N ILE A 85 3.50 -4.73 18.93
CA ILE A 85 4.17 -3.67 18.17
C ILE A 85 5.28 -4.33 17.36
N PHE A 86 5.15 -4.29 16.04
CA PHE A 86 6.20 -4.74 15.14
C PHE A 86 7.32 -3.71 15.20
N GLY A 87 8.51 -4.15 15.61
CA GLY A 87 9.65 -3.26 15.77
C GLY A 87 9.68 -2.42 17.02
N ALA A 88 9.14 -2.95 18.12
CA ALA A 88 9.39 -2.41 19.45
C ALA A 88 10.88 -2.43 19.83
N ASP A 89 11.64 -3.39 19.30
CA ASP A 89 13.07 -3.52 19.53
C ASP A 89 13.82 -2.98 18.30
N ASP A 90 14.86 -2.15 18.49
CA ASP A 90 15.68 -1.49 17.45
C ASP A 90 16.37 -2.44 16.45
N THR A 91 16.13 -3.75 16.56
CA THR A 91 16.66 -4.80 15.67
C THR A 91 15.69 -5.18 14.55
N SER A 92 14.45 -4.70 14.57
CA SER A 92 13.46 -5.06 13.55
C SER A 92 13.65 -4.32 12.23
N HIS A 93 13.24 -4.97 11.14
CA HIS A 93 13.21 -4.37 9.80
C HIS A 93 11.98 -3.45 9.54
N VAL A 94 11.47 -2.75 10.56
CA VAL A 94 10.27 -1.89 10.46
C VAL A 94 10.63 -0.43 10.55
N HIS A 95 10.48 0.29 9.45
CA HIS A 95 10.80 1.72 9.37
C HIS A 95 9.77 2.43 8.49
N THR A 96 9.04 3.39 9.04
CA THR A 96 8.03 4.16 8.29
C THR A 96 7.02 3.29 7.51
N PRO A 97 6.41 2.25 8.13
CA PRO A 97 5.54 1.33 7.41
C PRO A 97 4.31 2.06 6.84
N GLY A 98 4.11 1.99 5.53
CA GLY A 98 3.05 2.67 4.80
C GLY A 98 1.91 1.75 4.34
N SER A 99 2.18 0.45 4.23
CA SER A 99 1.21 -0.57 3.80
C SER A 99 1.52 -1.91 4.45
N VAL A 100 0.50 -2.75 4.55
CA VAL A 100 0.56 -4.07 5.18
C VAL A 100 -0.29 -5.08 4.40
N SER A 101 0.26 -6.28 4.20
CA SER A 101 -0.45 -7.46 3.72
C SER A 101 -0.31 -8.58 4.74
N THR A 102 -1.37 -9.36 4.93
CA THR A 102 -1.38 -10.49 5.86
C THR A 102 -1.78 -11.76 5.11
N ARG A 103 -1.24 -12.90 5.54
CA ARG A 103 -1.62 -14.22 5.03
C ARG A 103 -1.50 -15.28 6.11
N GLN A 104 -2.51 -16.15 6.21
CA GLN A 104 -2.43 -17.30 7.09
C GLN A 104 -1.56 -18.39 6.44
N LEU A 105 -0.54 -18.86 7.16
CA LEU A 105 0.35 -19.94 6.72
C LEU A 105 -0.12 -21.31 7.23
N ALA A 106 -0.58 -21.32 8.48
CA ALA A 106 -1.06 -22.50 9.19
C ALA A 106 -2.04 -22.03 10.29
N PRO A 107 -2.73 -22.95 11.01
CA PRO A 107 -3.50 -22.57 12.19
C PRO A 107 -2.65 -21.71 13.13
N ASN A 108 -3.13 -20.51 13.44
CA ASN A 108 -2.48 -19.51 14.28
C ASN A 108 -1.14 -18.94 13.78
N CYS A 109 -0.58 -19.39 12.67
CA CYS A 109 0.66 -18.87 12.11
C CYS A 109 0.37 -17.94 10.95
N TRP A 110 0.87 -16.71 11.04
CA TRP A 110 0.60 -15.64 10.10
C TRP A 110 1.88 -15.05 9.56
N GLU A 111 1.85 -14.73 8.28
CA GLU A 111 2.81 -13.89 7.59
C GLU A 111 2.23 -12.48 7.52
N VAL A 112 3.03 -11.50 7.94
CA VAL A 112 2.74 -10.07 7.84
C VAL A 112 3.85 -9.44 7.03
N ILE A 113 3.51 -8.89 5.87
CA ILE A 113 4.45 -8.18 5.02
C ILE A 113 4.19 -6.69 5.15
N LEU A 114 5.24 -5.94 5.48
CA LEU A 114 5.20 -4.50 5.68
C LEU A 114 5.98 -3.79 4.57
N CYS A 115 5.33 -2.81 3.97
CA CYS A 115 5.95 -1.91 3.02
C CYS A 115 6.54 -0.72 3.80
N ASN A 116 7.87 -0.69 3.94
CA ASN A 116 8.60 0.33 4.69
C ASN A 116 8.92 1.49 3.75
N ASN A 117 8.04 2.49 3.74
CA ASN A 117 7.91 3.47 2.66
C ASN A 117 9.19 4.28 2.45
N TYR A 118 9.63 5.05 3.45
CA TYR A 118 10.83 5.87 3.34
C TYR A 118 12.13 5.12 3.64
N ALA A 119 12.05 3.82 3.93
CA ALA A 119 13.21 2.95 4.05
C ALA A 119 13.46 2.14 2.76
N HIS A 120 12.67 2.36 1.71
CA HIS A 120 12.89 1.77 0.39
C HIS A 120 12.95 0.24 0.42
N GLN A 121 12.15 -0.38 1.28
CA GLN A 121 12.24 -1.82 1.52
C GLN A 121 10.90 -2.44 1.92
N VAL A 122 10.81 -3.76 1.79
CA VAL A 122 9.69 -4.56 2.29
C VAL A 122 10.25 -5.56 3.30
N SER A 123 9.62 -5.66 4.47
CA SER A 123 9.98 -6.66 5.48
C SER A 123 8.87 -7.68 5.67
N GLN A 124 9.26 -8.89 6.04
CA GLN A 124 8.38 -10.01 6.36
C GLN A 124 8.49 -10.29 7.85
N HIS A 125 7.35 -10.55 8.48
CA HIS A 125 7.23 -10.88 9.89
C HIS A 125 6.35 -12.11 10.01
N LEU A 126 6.88 -13.13 10.68
CA LEU A 126 6.15 -14.33 11.05
C LEU A 126 5.72 -14.20 12.49
N ILE A 127 4.42 -14.36 12.72
CA ILE A 127 3.82 -14.28 14.04
C ILE A 127 2.96 -15.51 14.32
N GLU A 128 2.87 -15.85 15.59
CA GLU A 128 1.85 -16.75 16.11
C GLU A 128 0.78 -15.95 16.84
N LEU A 129 -0.48 -16.29 16.60
CA LEU A 129 -1.64 -15.67 17.21
C LEU A 129 -2.29 -16.64 18.21
N HIS A 130 -1.96 -16.53 19.50
CA HIS A 130 -2.56 -17.34 20.56
C HIS A 130 -2.44 -16.68 21.94
N PRO A 131 -3.54 -16.62 22.71
CA PRO A 131 -4.31 -15.37 22.95
C PRO A 131 -3.55 -14.04 22.83
N SER A 132 -2.26 -14.00 23.13
CA SER A 132 -1.33 -12.92 22.76
C SER A 132 -0.77 -13.13 21.35
N VAL A 133 -0.14 -12.09 20.80
CA VAL A 133 0.63 -12.19 19.56
C VAL A 133 2.09 -12.44 19.95
N ARG A 134 2.71 -13.45 19.34
CA ARG A 134 4.11 -13.80 19.55
C ARG A 134 4.88 -13.64 18.26
N HIS A 135 5.98 -12.89 18.31
CA HIS A 135 6.92 -12.83 17.21
C HIS A 135 7.68 -14.16 17.07
N VAL A 136 7.80 -14.66 15.84
CA VAL A 136 8.54 -15.89 15.53
C VAL A 136 9.85 -15.56 14.85
N ALA A 137 9.80 -14.78 13.76
CA ALA A 137 10.95 -14.37 12.99
C ALA A 137 10.59 -13.19 12.09
N ASP A 138 11.56 -12.35 11.77
CA ASP A 138 11.44 -11.32 10.75
C ASP A 138 12.62 -11.35 9.80
N SER A 139 12.42 -10.80 8.61
CA SER A 139 13.47 -10.64 7.62
C SER A 139 13.22 -9.44 6.72
N LEU A 140 14.30 -8.91 6.18
CA LEU A 140 14.23 -8.00 5.04
C LEU A 140 13.92 -8.81 3.78
N LEU A 141 12.73 -8.62 3.21
CA LEU A 141 12.20 -9.49 2.16
C LEU A 141 12.70 -9.08 0.78
N VAL A 142 12.56 -7.80 0.42
CA VAL A 142 13.09 -7.21 -0.82
C VAL A 142 13.48 -5.75 -0.60
N GLN A 143 14.53 -5.28 -1.29
CA GLN A 143 15.01 -3.90 -1.21
C GLN A 143 15.52 -3.38 -2.56
N ARG A 144 16.26 -4.20 -3.32
CA ARG A 144 16.92 -3.75 -4.55
C ARG A 144 15.94 -3.08 -5.52
N GLY A 145 16.22 -1.83 -5.84
CA GLY A 145 15.50 -1.01 -6.81
C GLY A 145 14.13 -0.51 -6.35
N LEU A 146 13.76 -0.71 -5.08
CA LEU A 146 12.58 -0.05 -4.52
C LEU A 146 12.89 1.41 -4.20
N GLU A 147 11.98 2.30 -4.57
CA GLU A 147 12.10 3.74 -4.43
C GLU A 147 10.76 4.31 -3.94
N ILE A 148 10.64 4.41 -2.61
CA ILE A 148 9.40 4.78 -1.91
C ILE A 148 8.27 3.78 -2.23
N PRO A 149 8.36 2.51 -1.78
CA PRO A 149 7.28 1.58 -2.03
C PRO A 149 6.05 1.93 -1.16
N ASP A 150 4.88 2.10 -1.77
CA ASP A 150 3.67 2.60 -1.09
C ASP A 150 2.68 1.50 -0.69
N GLY A 151 2.70 0.37 -1.39
CA GLY A 151 1.73 -0.69 -1.28
C GLY A 151 2.37 -2.06 -1.45
N VAL A 152 1.85 -3.04 -0.70
CA VAL A 152 2.23 -4.44 -0.83
C VAL A 152 0.98 -5.33 -0.85
N ALA A 153 0.98 -6.36 -1.69
CA ALA A 153 -0.09 -7.34 -1.76
C ALA A 153 0.45 -8.74 -2.03
N GLN A 154 -0.17 -9.74 -1.41
CA GLN A 154 0.10 -11.16 -1.67
C GLN A 154 -1.02 -11.75 -2.53
N SER A 155 -0.67 -12.66 -3.45
CA SER A 155 -1.65 -13.51 -4.12
C SER A 155 -2.27 -14.50 -3.13
N ALA A 156 -3.50 -14.92 -3.40
CA ALA A 156 -4.24 -15.82 -2.50
C ALA A 156 -3.56 -17.19 -2.30
N ASP A 157 -2.87 -17.69 -3.33
CA ASP A 157 -2.06 -18.91 -3.27
C ASP A 157 -0.68 -18.71 -2.59
N GLY A 158 -0.33 -17.46 -2.27
CA GLY A 158 0.93 -17.08 -1.65
C GLY A 158 2.16 -17.20 -2.57
N HIS A 159 1.98 -17.44 -3.87
CA HIS A 159 3.10 -17.59 -4.82
C HIS A 159 3.68 -16.26 -5.30
N TRP A 160 2.96 -15.15 -5.16
CA TRP A 160 3.36 -13.85 -5.68
C TRP A 160 3.22 -12.75 -4.63
N ILE A 161 4.17 -11.83 -4.64
CA ILE A 161 4.16 -10.59 -3.86
C ILE A 161 4.29 -9.45 -4.86
N ALA A 162 3.32 -8.53 -4.84
CA ALA A 162 3.37 -7.31 -5.62
C ALA A 162 3.71 -6.13 -4.70
N VAL A 163 4.62 -5.27 -5.16
CA VAL A 163 5.08 -4.08 -4.46
C VAL A 163 4.95 -2.89 -5.41
N SER A 164 4.16 -1.89 -5.04
CA SER A 164 4.07 -0.66 -5.83
C SER A 164 5.30 0.18 -5.55
N ASN A 165 5.91 0.71 -6.61
CA ASN A 165 7.16 1.44 -6.54
C ASN A 165 6.93 2.87 -7.05
N HIS A 166 6.72 3.79 -6.10
CA HIS A 166 6.19 5.13 -6.35
C HIS A 166 7.03 5.91 -7.36
N ASN A 167 8.34 6.00 -7.14
CA ASN A 167 9.23 6.79 -8.01
C ASN A 167 9.68 6.04 -9.28
N GLU A 168 9.50 4.72 -9.35
CA GLU A 168 9.76 3.97 -10.58
C GLU A 168 8.59 4.05 -11.57
N HIS A 169 7.41 4.50 -11.11
CA HIS A 169 6.17 4.48 -11.90
C HIS A 169 5.84 3.07 -12.40
N ALA A 170 6.00 2.09 -11.50
CA ALA A 170 5.84 0.68 -11.79
C ALA A 170 5.41 -0.13 -10.58
N VAL A 171 4.85 -1.32 -10.82
CA VAL A 171 4.67 -2.35 -9.81
C VAL A 171 5.65 -3.48 -10.07
N ARG A 172 6.38 -3.87 -9.04
CA ARG A 172 7.32 -5.00 -9.06
C ARG A 172 6.64 -6.24 -8.50
N ILE A 173 6.68 -7.33 -9.23
CA ILE A 173 6.15 -8.62 -8.79
C ILE A 173 7.31 -9.59 -8.57
N TYR A 174 7.32 -10.19 -7.40
CA TYR A 174 8.30 -11.17 -6.97
C TYR A 174 7.59 -12.50 -6.73
N ARG A 175 8.20 -13.59 -7.20
CA ARG A 175 7.77 -14.92 -6.82
C ARG A 175 8.21 -15.17 -5.39
N ASN A 176 7.25 -15.55 -4.54
CA ASN A 176 7.50 -15.88 -3.16
C ASN A 176 8.17 -17.27 -3.08
N ARG A 177 9.49 -17.29 -2.94
CA ARG A 177 10.32 -18.50 -2.88
C ARG A 177 11.22 -18.44 -1.65
N PRO A 178 11.74 -19.58 -1.14
CA PRO A 178 12.62 -19.60 0.03
C PRO A 178 13.89 -18.74 -0.08
N HIS A 179 14.33 -18.41 -1.29
CA HIS A 179 15.53 -17.61 -1.55
C HIS A 179 15.21 -16.17 -1.98
N LEU A 180 13.95 -15.74 -1.91
CA LEU A 180 13.61 -14.32 -2.08
C LEU A 180 14.29 -13.54 -0.96
N GLY A 181 14.98 -12.46 -1.32
CA GLY A 181 15.75 -11.66 -0.39
C GLY A 181 15.97 -10.23 -0.87
N PRO A 182 16.68 -9.40 -0.08
CA PRO A 182 16.87 -7.97 -0.34
C PRO A 182 17.44 -7.69 -1.72
N ASP A 183 18.32 -8.59 -2.17
CA ASP A 183 18.95 -8.61 -3.48
C ASP A 183 18.13 -9.41 -4.53
N SER A 184 16.80 -9.41 -4.39
CA SER A 184 15.79 -9.85 -5.36
C SER A 184 15.71 -8.97 -6.61
N ASP A 185 15.77 -9.49 -7.84
CA ASP A 185 15.16 -8.79 -8.97
C ASP A 185 13.68 -9.21 -9.08
N PRO A 186 12.80 -8.33 -9.57
CA PRO A 186 11.41 -8.71 -9.80
C PRO A 186 11.31 -9.74 -10.93
N ASP A 187 10.46 -10.73 -10.76
CA ASP A 187 10.09 -11.68 -11.81
C ASP A 187 9.24 -11.00 -12.90
N ALA A 188 8.43 -10.00 -12.51
CA ALA A 188 7.65 -9.18 -13.44
C ALA A 188 7.65 -7.69 -13.07
N LEU A 189 7.61 -6.85 -14.10
CA LEU A 189 7.54 -5.39 -14.01
C LEU A 189 6.29 -4.87 -14.74
N LEU A 190 5.41 -4.19 -14.02
CA LEU A 190 4.15 -3.67 -14.54
C LEU A 190 4.31 -2.15 -14.68
N VAL A 191 4.28 -1.66 -15.92
CA VAL A 191 4.50 -0.25 -16.26
C VAL A 191 3.23 0.35 -16.88
N GLY A 192 3.22 1.67 -17.07
CA GLY A 192 2.04 2.40 -17.56
C GLY A 192 1.11 2.89 -16.45
N VAL A 193 1.62 2.94 -15.22
CA VAL A 193 1.02 3.56 -14.05
C VAL A 193 1.89 4.76 -13.66
N ASN A 194 1.31 5.80 -13.07
CA ASN A 194 2.04 6.99 -12.61
C ASN A 194 2.49 6.78 -11.17
N PHE A 195 1.62 6.92 -10.18
CA PHE A 195 2.02 6.75 -8.78
C PHE A 195 1.28 5.57 -8.17
N PRO A 196 1.70 4.34 -8.49
CA PRO A 196 1.00 3.16 -8.02
C PRO A 196 1.04 3.14 -6.49
N HIS A 197 -0.13 2.95 -5.89
CA HIS A 197 -0.32 3.06 -4.46
C HIS A 197 -0.90 1.75 -3.92
N GLY A 198 -2.22 1.67 -3.70
CA GLY A 198 -2.88 0.44 -3.26
C GLY A 198 -2.82 -0.67 -4.31
N LEU A 199 -2.63 -1.90 -3.84
CA LEU A 199 -2.53 -3.11 -4.66
C LEU A 199 -3.49 -4.18 -4.16
N ARG A 200 -4.12 -4.91 -5.08
CA ARG A 200 -4.93 -6.08 -4.70
C ARG A 200 -4.97 -7.13 -5.81
N PHE A 201 -4.50 -8.33 -5.49
CA PHE A 201 -4.74 -9.49 -6.36
C PHE A 201 -6.20 -9.91 -6.28
N THR A 202 -6.80 -10.21 -7.43
CA THR A 202 -8.09 -10.90 -7.45
C THR A 202 -7.94 -12.31 -6.86
N PRO A 203 -9.02 -12.91 -6.33
CA PRO A 203 -8.96 -14.24 -5.71
C PRO A 203 -8.39 -15.34 -6.61
N CYS A 204 -8.53 -15.22 -7.93
CA CYS A 204 -7.97 -16.19 -8.88
C CYS A 204 -6.48 -15.99 -9.19
N GLY A 205 -5.83 -14.95 -8.67
CA GLY A 205 -4.40 -14.67 -8.87
C GLY A 205 -4.00 -14.14 -10.25
N ARG A 206 -4.91 -14.16 -11.23
CA ARG A 206 -4.65 -13.78 -12.63
C ARG A 206 -4.73 -12.27 -12.91
N HIS A 207 -5.32 -11.51 -12.00
CA HIS A 207 -5.45 -10.07 -12.16
C HIS A 207 -4.88 -9.36 -10.94
N LEU A 208 -4.11 -8.30 -11.19
CA LEU A 208 -3.67 -7.34 -10.19
C LEU A 208 -4.33 -6.00 -10.45
N VAL A 209 -5.04 -5.50 -9.45
CA VAL A 209 -5.67 -4.18 -9.47
C VAL A 209 -4.76 -3.19 -8.75
N VAL A 210 -4.53 -2.03 -9.37
CA VAL A 210 -3.58 -1.01 -8.92
C VAL A 210 -4.28 0.35 -8.86
N ALA A 211 -4.30 0.98 -7.69
CA ALA A 211 -4.69 2.39 -7.59
C ALA A 211 -3.52 3.29 -7.99
N ASP A 212 -3.79 4.33 -8.78
CA ASP A 212 -2.79 5.31 -9.19
C ASP A 212 -3.06 6.64 -8.48
N ALA A 213 -2.21 7.02 -7.53
CA ALA A 213 -2.41 8.25 -6.76
C ALA A 213 -2.23 9.52 -7.59
N GLY A 214 -1.54 9.47 -8.74
CA GLY A 214 -1.32 10.64 -9.58
C GLY A 214 -2.31 10.81 -10.72
N LEU A 215 -3.19 9.83 -10.95
CA LEU A 215 -4.20 9.84 -12.00
C LEU A 215 -5.58 9.43 -11.46
N PRO A 216 -6.70 9.81 -12.08
CA PRO A 216 -8.04 9.46 -11.57
C PRO A 216 -8.43 7.99 -11.82
N PHE A 217 -7.46 7.08 -11.93
CA PHE A 217 -7.64 5.73 -12.44
C PHE A 217 -7.29 4.63 -11.44
N VAL A 218 -7.97 3.51 -11.63
CA VAL A 218 -7.48 2.20 -11.24
C VAL A 218 -7.10 1.42 -12.50
N HIS A 219 -6.00 0.68 -12.41
CA HIS A 219 -5.45 -0.13 -13.48
C HIS A 219 -5.62 -1.62 -13.19
N VAL A 220 -5.88 -2.40 -14.23
CA VAL A 220 -5.93 -3.86 -14.17
C VAL A 220 -4.86 -4.44 -15.08
N PHE A 221 -3.98 -5.23 -14.49
CA PHE A 221 -3.01 -6.06 -15.20
C PHE A 221 -3.48 -7.50 -15.22
N ASP A 222 -3.23 -8.18 -16.34
CA ASP A 222 -3.74 -9.52 -16.62
C ASP A 222 -2.57 -10.50 -16.88
N ALA A 223 -2.44 -11.55 -16.06
CA ALA A 223 -1.60 -12.72 -16.32
C ALA A 223 -2.51 -13.92 -16.62
N ALA A 224 -2.64 -14.28 -17.90
CA ALA A 224 -3.65 -15.24 -18.38
C ALA A 224 -3.62 -16.60 -17.66
N ASP A 225 -2.44 -17.06 -17.26
CA ASP A 225 -2.19 -18.32 -16.54
C ASP A 225 -1.85 -18.11 -15.05
N GLY A 226 -1.88 -16.87 -14.56
CA GLY A 226 -1.46 -16.51 -13.20
C GLY A 226 0.05 -16.57 -12.98
N ASN A 227 0.85 -16.79 -14.02
CA ASN A 227 2.30 -16.79 -13.95
C ASN A 227 2.85 -15.42 -14.35
N TRP A 228 3.14 -14.59 -13.35
CA TRP A 228 3.67 -13.25 -13.55
C TRP A 228 5.14 -13.31 -13.96
N SER A 229 5.45 -12.95 -15.20
CA SER A 229 6.84 -12.86 -15.67
C SER A 229 7.03 -11.83 -16.78
N GLY A 230 8.19 -11.16 -16.79
CA GLY A 230 8.53 -10.16 -17.80
C GLY A 230 7.84 -8.81 -17.61
N THR A 231 7.67 -8.04 -18.68
CA THR A 231 7.14 -6.68 -18.62
C THR A 231 5.70 -6.60 -19.14
N TYR A 232 4.83 -5.94 -18.38
CA TYR A 232 3.43 -5.67 -18.75
C TYR A 232 3.26 -4.16 -18.94
N SER A 233 2.85 -3.70 -20.13
CA SER A 233 2.95 -2.27 -20.51
C SER A 233 1.64 -1.61 -20.99
N ALA A 234 0.51 -2.29 -20.88
CA ALA A 234 -0.78 -1.73 -21.31
C ALA A 234 -1.90 -2.21 -20.38
N PRO A 235 -1.99 -1.69 -19.14
CA PRO A 235 -3.09 -2.02 -18.26
C PRO A 235 -4.41 -1.54 -18.85
N ARG A 236 -5.49 -2.22 -18.48
CA ARG A 236 -6.83 -1.68 -18.66
C ARG A 236 -7.09 -0.65 -17.56
N SER A 237 -7.45 0.58 -17.95
CA SER A 237 -7.59 1.71 -17.04
C SER A 237 -9.04 2.12 -16.91
N PHE A 238 -9.50 2.30 -15.67
CA PHE A 238 -10.89 2.61 -15.34
C PHE A 238 -10.94 3.85 -14.46
N LYS A 239 -11.69 4.86 -14.89
CA LYS A 239 -11.82 6.11 -14.14
C LYS A 239 -12.68 5.88 -12.91
N VAL A 240 -12.11 6.10 -11.74
CA VAL A 240 -12.78 5.88 -10.43
C VAL A 240 -12.86 7.14 -9.58
N VAL A 241 -12.24 8.23 -10.02
CA VAL A 241 -12.36 9.56 -9.45
C VAL A 241 -12.82 10.51 -10.55
N ASP A 242 -13.86 11.30 -10.32
CA ASP A 242 -14.30 12.30 -11.29
C ASP A 242 -13.29 13.46 -11.42
N ASP A 243 -13.37 14.23 -12.52
CA ASP A 243 -12.40 15.30 -12.78
C ASP A 243 -12.41 16.38 -11.70
N ALA A 244 -13.59 16.72 -11.17
CA ALA A 244 -13.71 17.79 -10.19
C ALA A 244 -13.05 17.38 -8.87
N ALA A 245 -13.28 16.16 -8.39
CA ALA A 245 -12.62 15.58 -7.24
C ALA A 245 -11.11 15.45 -7.45
N TYR A 246 -10.69 14.92 -8.61
CA TYR A 246 -9.27 14.79 -8.95
C TYR A 246 -8.54 16.14 -8.87
N TRP A 247 -9.06 17.18 -9.53
CA TRP A 247 -8.40 18.49 -9.56
C TRP A 247 -8.41 19.21 -8.21
N ARG A 248 -9.43 19.00 -7.36
CA ARG A 248 -9.41 19.53 -5.99
C ARG A 248 -8.35 18.87 -5.11
N GLY A 249 -8.19 17.55 -5.23
CA GLY A 249 -7.23 16.78 -4.45
C GLY A 249 -5.79 16.86 -4.99
N ARG A 250 -5.62 17.29 -6.23
CA ARG A 250 -4.32 17.38 -6.89
C ARG A 250 -3.58 18.67 -6.54
N HIS A 251 -2.87 18.65 -5.43
CA HIS A 251 -1.95 19.73 -5.06
C HIS A 251 -0.51 19.52 -5.57
N ASN A 252 -0.16 18.30 -6.02
CA ASN A 252 1.12 17.99 -6.66
C ASN A 252 0.93 16.84 -7.68
N PRO A 253 1.96 16.49 -8.50
CA PRO A 253 1.82 15.47 -9.52
C PRO A 253 1.48 14.04 -9.04
N GLN A 254 1.76 13.76 -7.77
CA GLN A 254 1.65 12.45 -7.11
C GLN A 254 0.29 12.21 -6.47
N GLU A 255 -0.59 13.20 -6.49
CA GLU A 255 -1.81 13.25 -5.69
C GLU A 255 -3.07 13.54 -6.52
N GLY A 256 -4.23 13.38 -5.89
CA GLY A 256 -5.56 13.58 -6.47
C GLY A 256 -6.24 12.31 -6.95
N GLY A 257 -5.49 11.24 -7.22
CA GLY A 257 -5.98 9.92 -7.59
C GLY A 257 -6.32 9.01 -6.40
N PRO A 258 -6.87 7.81 -6.64
CA PRO A 258 -7.17 6.85 -5.58
C PRO A 258 -5.90 6.33 -4.90
N LYS A 259 -6.02 5.94 -3.61
CA LYS A 259 -4.90 5.37 -2.84
C LYS A 259 -5.22 4.00 -2.25
N GLY A 260 -6.33 3.87 -1.53
CA GLY A 260 -6.76 2.60 -0.95
C GLY A 260 -7.69 1.85 -1.88
N ILE A 261 -7.49 0.53 -1.99
CA ILE A 261 -8.38 -0.38 -2.70
C ILE A 261 -8.56 -1.68 -1.93
N ASP A 262 -9.76 -2.27 -2.01
CA ASP A 262 -10.02 -3.63 -1.53
C ASP A 262 -11.21 -4.26 -2.28
N PHE A 263 -11.40 -5.56 -2.12
CA PHE A 263 -12.57 -6.28 -2.60
C PHE A 263 -13.47 -6.71 -1.46
N VAL A 264 -14.76 -6.85 -1.76
CA VAL A 264 -15.66 -7.53 -0.84
C VAL A 264 -15.58 -9.04 -1.09
N PRO A 265 -15.23 -9.88 -0.09
CA PRO A 265 -15.21 -11.32 -0.25
C PRO A 265 -16.55 -11.87 -0.77
N GLY A 266 -16.50 -12.70 -1.82
CA GLY A 266 -17.69 -13.33 -2.41
C GLY A 266 -18.57 -12.42 -3.27
N HIS A 267 -18.23 -11.14 -3.42
CA HIS A 267 -18.99 -10.19 -4.24
C HIS A 267 -18.07 -9.52 -5.28
N PRO A 268 -18.57 -9.21 -6.50
CA PRO A 268 -17.79 -8.50 -7.49
C PRO A 268 -17.81 -6.99 -7.20
N ILE A 269 -17.32 -6.58 -6.03
CA ILE A 269 -17.32 -5.18 -5.60
C ILE A 269 -15.88 -4.75 -5.32
N LEU A 270 -15.43 -3.73 -6.04
CA LEU A 270 -14.21 -2.98 -5.77
C LEU A 270 -14.55 -1.79 -4.89
N ILE A 271 -13.81 -1.62 -3.81
CA ILE A 271 -13.87 -0.47 -2.92
C ILE A 271 -12.64 0.40 -3.22
N VAL A 272 -12.83 1.71 -3.31
CA VAL A 272 -11.77 2.68 -3.57
C VAL A 272 -11.87 3.84 -2.59
N THR A 273 -10.72 4.32 -2.12
CA THR A 273 -10.62 5.54 -1.32
C THR A 273 -9.76 6.59 -2.01
N ASN A 274 -10.14 7.86 -1.86
CA ASN A 274 -9.45 9.04 -2.35
C ASN A 274 -9.69 10.20 -1.38
N HIS A 275 -8.81 11.20 -1.34
CA HIS A 275 -8.95 12.34 -0.42
C HIS A 275 -10.27 13.11 -0.60
N GLU A 276 -10.66 13.38 -1.85
CA GLU A 276 -11.87 14.14 -2.21
C GLU A 276 -13.09 13.24 -2.42
N GLN A 277 -12.88 11.93 -2.49
CA GLN A 277 -13.90 10.89 -2.55
C GLN A 277 -13.55 9.79 -1.53
N PRO A 278 -13.87 9.99 -0.23
CA PRO A 278 -13.35 9.14 0.86
C PRO A 278 -13.65 7.65 0.69
N LEU A 279 -14.78 7.32 0.06
CA LEU A 279 -15.20 5.94 -0.16
C LEU A 279 -16.12 5.85 -1.39
N ALA A 280 -15.81 4.93 -2.30
CA ALA A 280 -16.65 4.60 -3.45
C ALA A 280 -16.64 3.09 -3.73
N PHE A 281 -17.70 2.62 -4.40
CA PHE A 281 -17.93 1.22 -4.73
C PHE A 281 -18.16 1.06 -6.23
N PHE A 282 -17.55 0.05 -6.83
CA PHE A 282 -17.61 -0.23 -8.27
C PHE A 282 -17.88 -1.72 -8.51
N ASP A 283 -18.56 -2.05 -9.62
CA ASP A 283 -18.71 -3.44 -10.07
C ASP A 283 -17.38 -3.96 -10.64
N LEU A 284 -16.70 -4.82 -9.90
CA LEU A 284 -15.43 -5.43 -10.28
C LEU A 284 -15.56 -6.25 -11.58
N SER A 285 -16.72 -6.83 -11.88
CA SER A 285 -16.91 -7.65 -13.09
C SER A 285 -16.69 -6.83 -14.35
N ALA A 286 -17.10 -5.55 -14.34
CA ALA A 286 -16.88 -4.63 -15.43
C ALA A 286 -15.39 -4.36 -15.67
N PHE A 287 -14.55 -4.48 -14.64
CA PHE A 287 -13.11 -4.27 -14.70
C PHE A 287 -12.39 -5.54 -15.17
N LEU A 288 -12.94 -6.72 -14.89
CA LEU A 288 -12.30 -8.01 -15.21
C LEU A 288 -12.73 -8.60 -16.55
N THR A 289 -13.86 -8.17 -17.11
CA THR A 289 -14.33 -8.65 -18.41
C THR A 289 -13.37 -8.18 -19.52
N PRO A 290 -12.82 -9.09 -20.35
CA PRO A 290 -11.98 -8.71 -21.48
C PRO A 290 -12.75 -7.76 -22.41
N ALA A 291 -12.06 -6.75 -22.95
CA ALA A 291 -12.66 -5.94 -24.01
C ALA A 291 -12.97 -6.85 -25.21
N VAL A 292 -14.23 -6.88 -25.66
CA VAL A 292 -14.58 -7.50 -26.93
C VAL A 292 -13.82 -6.73 -28.02
N PRO A 293 -13.08 -7.39 -28.93
CA PRO A 293 -12.45 -6.70 -30.04
C PRO A 293 -13.54 -5.95 -30.82
N LEU A 294 -13.45 -4.63 -30.88
CA LEU A 294 -14.34 -3.83 -31.71
C LEU A 294 -14.22 -4.35 -33.14
N ALA A 295 -15.35 -4.79 -33.71
CA ALA A 295 -15.45 -4.93 -35.16
C ALA A 295 -15.05 -3.59 -35.80
N SER A 296 -14.33 -3.65 -36.92
CA SER A 296 -13.77 -2.50 -37.62
C SER A 296 -14.79 -1.35 -37.69
N PRO A 297 -14.44 -0.14 -37.24
CA PRO A 297 -15.43 0.89 -36.97
C PRO A 297 -15.95 1.49 -38.28
N THR A 298 -17.24 1.35 -38.52
CA THR A 298 -18.00 2.30 -39.35
C THR A 298 -18.69 3.28 -38.41
N GLY A 299 -18.05 4.44 -38.18
CA GLY A 299 -18.67 5.68 -37.72
C GLY A 299 -18.96 5.84 -36.22
N ASP A 300 -17.98 6.34 -35.46
CA ASP A 300 -18.08 7.48 -34.52
C ASP A 300 -16.69 7.70 -33.86
N ASP A 301 -15.87 8.56 -34.47
CA ASP A 301 -14.44 8.75 -34.15
C ASP A 301 -14.18 9.60 -32.89
N SER A 302 -15.22 10.10 -32.21
CA SER A 302 -15.06 11.03 -31.08
C SER A 302 -14.43 10.39 -29.82
N ASN A 303 -14.79 9.15 -29.50
CA ASN A 303 -14.31 8.43 -28.31
C ASN A 303 -12.90 7.83 -28.48
N VAL A 304 -12.54 7.42 -29.71
CA VAL A 304 -11.18 6.92 -29.99
C VAL A 304 -10.19 8.08 -29.97
N ILE A 305 -10.56 9.24 -30.50
CA ILE A 305 -9.74 10.45 -30.47
C ILE A 305 -9.56 10.96 -29.03
N SER A 306 -10.59 10.92 -28.19
CA SER A 306 -10.49 11.35 -26.78
C SER A 306 -9.59 10.42 -25.97
N LEU A 307 -9.73 9.09 -26.12
CA LEU A 307 -8.87 8.11 -25.47
C LEU A 307 -7.42 8.23 -25.94
N SER A 308 -7.19 8.39 -27.25
CA SER A 308 -5.84 8.57 -27.81
C SER A 308 -5.17 9.84 -27.31
N ARG A 309 -5.93 10.93 -27.16
CA ARG A 309 -5.44 12.19 -26.58
C ARG A 309 -5.12 12.01 -25.10
N HIS A 310 -5.94 11.25 -24.38
CA HIS A 310 -5.73 10.95 -22.97
C HIS A 310 -4.49 10.07 -22.74
N LEU A 311 -4.29 9.04 -23.56
CA LEU A 311 -3.10 8.17 -23.51
C LEU A 311 -1.80 8.92 -23.86
N ARG A 312 -1.84 9.87 -24.80
CA ARG A 312 -0.70 10.74 -25.10
C ARG A 312 -0.41 11.69 -23.94
N ALA A 313 -1.43 12.37 -23.41
CA ALA A 313 -1.29 13.20 -22.22
C ALA A 313 -0.75 12.38 -21.03
N GLN A 314 -1.17 11.12 -20.88
CA GLN A 314 -0.66 10.21 -19.87
C GLN A 314 0.82 9.87 -20.09
N ALA A 315 1.24 9.62 -21.33
CA ALA A 315 2.65 9.36 -21.65
C ALA A 315 3.54 10.59 -21.41
N ASP A 316 3.09 11.78 -21.82
CA ASP A 316 3.79 13.04 -21.62
C ASP A 316 3.90 13.35 -20.12
N GLN A 317 2.80 13.20 -19.37
CA GLN A 317 2.77 13.38 -17.93
C GLN A 317 3.65 12.36 -17.20
N LEU A 318 3.67 11.09 -17.61
CA LEU A 318 4.57 10.07 -17.06
C LEU A 318 6.04 10.44 -17.28
N GLN A 319 6.37 10.99 -18.45
CA GLN A 319 7.74 11.40 -18.75
C GLN A 319 8.15 12.61 -17.89
N GLU A 320 7.34 13.66 -17.84
CA GLU A 320 7.60 14.84 -16.98
C GLU A 320 7.74 14.44 -15.51
N THR A 321 6.90 13.50 -15.07
CA THR A 321 6.91 13.03 -13.69
C THR A 321 8.16 12.19 -13.39
N ARG A 322 8.59 11.31 -14.30
CA ARG A 322 9.85 10.57 -14.16
C ARG A 322 11.04 11.50 -14.04
N ASP A 323 11.07 12.55 -14.84
CA ASP A 323 12.13 13.55 -14.82
C ASP A 323 12.13 14.32 -13.48
N ALA A 324 10.95 14.68 -12.97
CA ALA A 324 10.79 15.30 -11.66
C ALA A 324 11.17 14.37 -10.49
N ALA A 325 10.76 13.10 -10.53
CA ALA A 325 11.09 12.10 -9.51
C ALA A 325 12.60 11.81 -9.48
N ALA A 326 13.26 11.78 -10.63
CA ALA A 326 14.73 11.68 -10.70
C ALA A 326 15.42 12.89 -10.06
N GLY A 327 14.86 14.09 -10.24
CA GLY A 327 15.31 15.31 -9.56
C GLY A 327 15.18 15.21 -8.04
N LEU A 328 13.99 14.89 -7.54
CA LEU A 328 13.71 14.73 -6.10
C LEU A 328 14.56 13.64 -5.45
N LYS A 329 14.77 12.51 -6.14
CA LYS A 329 15.67 11.45 -5.66
C LYS A 329 17.09 11.96 -5.46
N THR A 330 17.58 12.79 -6.39
CA THR A 330 18.91 13.38 -6.31
C THR A 330 19.03 14.32 -5.11
N GLU A 331 18.02 15.17 -4.88
CA GLU A 331 17.96 16.07 -3.72
C GLU A 331 17.86 15.29 -2.41
N TRP A 332 17.00 14.29 -2.33
CA TRP A 332 16.83 13.46 -1.14
C TRP A 332 18.11 12.70 -0.79
N LEU A 333 18.80 12.09 -1.77
CA LEU A 333 20.09 11.44 -1.54
C LEU A 333 21.14 12.43 -1.00
N ALA A 334 21.10 13.69 -1.45
CA ALA A 334 21.96 14.74 -0.93
C ALA A 334 21.60 15.11 0.53
N THR A 335 20.30 15.23 0.85
CA THR A 335 19.83 15.49 2.21
C THR A 335 20.14 14.34 3.16
N GLN A 336 19.90 13.10 2.75
CA GLN A 336 20.21 11.88 3.51
C GLN A 336 21.71 11.82 3.85
N LYS A 337 22.57 12.10 2.87
CA LYS A 337 24.02 12.16 3.06
C LYS A 337 24.40 13.24 4.07
N ALA A 338 23.83 14.44 3.95
CA ALA A 338 24.09 15.54 4.88
C ALA A 338 23.65 15.21 6.32
N LEU A 339 22.51 14.51 6.47
CA LEU A 339 22.02 14.07 7.78
C LEU A 339 22.96 13.03 8.41
N ASN A 340 23.43 12.05 7.63
CA ASN A 340 24.40 11.06 8.12
C ASN A 340 25.71 11.73 8.56
N GLU A 341 26.22 12.69 7.80
CA GLU A 341 27.42 13.45 8.18
C GLU A 341 27.23 14.25 9.48
N GLN A 342 26.02 14.78 9.74
CA GLN A 342 25.70 15.44 11.00
C GLN A 342 25.62 14.45 12.17
N THR A 343 25.01 13.29 11.96
CA THR A 343 24.93 12.21 12.96
C THR A 343 26.33 11.74 13.35
N ASP A 344 27.22 11.49 12.39
CA ASP A 344 28.61 11.08 12.67
C ASP A 344 29.37 12.12 13.50
N ARG A 345 29.15 13.41 13.22
CA ARG A 345 29.73 14.52 14.01
C ARG A 345 29.21 14.53 15.44
N LEU A 346 27.92 14.30 15.64
CA LEU A 346 27.32 14.24 16.98
C LEU A 346 27.87 13.05 17.77
N VAL A 347 28.01 11.88 17.16
CA VAL A 347 28.62 10.69 17.77
C VAL A 347 30.08 10.96 18.17
N ALA A 348 30.86 11.59 17.29
CA ALA A 348 32.24 11.96 17.58
C ALA A 348 32.36 12.96 18.74
N LEU A 349 31.47 13.97 18.79
CA LEU A 349 31.40 14.92 19.89
C LEU A 349 31.02 14.25 21.20
N SER A 350 30.01 13.39 21.21
CA SER A 350 29.59 12.61 22.38
C SER A 350 30.75 11.78 22.93
N THR A 351 31.43 11.02 22.06
CA THR A 351 32.58 10.18 22.43
C THR A 351 33.70 10.99 23.09
N ARG A 352 33.97 12.17 22.55
CA ARG A 352 35.01 13.07 23.07
C ARG A 352 34.60 13.71 24.40
N LEU A 353 33.32 14.01 24.58
CA LEU A 353 32.78 14.52 25.83
C LEU A 353 32.90 13.47 26.94
N ASP A 354 32.58 12.21 26.63
CA ASP A 354 32.76 11.07 27.54
C ASP A 354 34.24 10.86 27.92
N GLN A 355 35.16 11.05 26.97
CA GLN A 355 36.59 10.98 27.25
C GLN A 355 37.05 12.10 28.19
N CYS A 356 36.67 13.35 27.92
CA CYS A 356 37.01 14.48 28.79
C CYS A 356 36.43 14.31 30.20
N GLN A 357 35.22 13.74 30.32
CA GLN A 357 34.62 13.45 31.62
C GLN A 357 35.43 12.42 32.41
N ARG A 358 35.89 11.34 31.77
CA ARG A 358 36.78 10.35 32.41
C ARG A 358 38.09 10.97 32.88
N GLU A 359 38.73 11.79 32.04
CA GLU A 359 39.97 12.49 32.38
C GLU A 359 39.79 13.45 33.58
N LEU A 360 38.65 14.13 33.65
CA LEU A 360 38.29 15.00 34.79
C LEU A 360 38.05 14.21 36.08
N ASP A 361 37.42 13.04 35.98
CA ASP A 361 37.17 12.17 37.13
C ASP A 361 38.47 11.54 37.65
N ASP A 362 39.44 11.21 36.79
CA ASP A 362 40.77 10.73 37.17
C ASP A 362 41.66 11.81 37.84
N MET A 363 41.34 13.09 37.64
CA MET A 363 42.05 14.22 38.25
C MET A 363 41.52 14.63 39.63
N ARG A 364 40.39 14.08 40.08
CA ARG A 364 39.76 14.34 41.38
C ARG A 364 40.10 13.24 42.37
#